data_AF-A0AAD7QKW9-F1
#
_entry.id   AF-A0AAD7QKW9-F1
#
_cell.length_a   1.000
_cell.length_b   1.000
_cell.length_c   1.000
_cell.angle_alpha   90.00
_cell.angle_beta   90.00
_cell.angle_gamma   90.00
#
_symmetry.space_group_name_H-M   'P 1'
#
loop_
_entity.id
_entity.type
_entity.pdbx_description
1 polymer ?
#
loop_
_entity_poly.entity_id
_entity_poly.type
_entity_poly.pdbx_seq_one_letter_code
_entity_poly.pdbx_strand_id
1 'polypeptide(L)'
;MTTGIRKSRKTTCLRTTGEPWRRLQIFLRPFYRATLETEGDIATLDRTVYTMDILVRQFRRSKEKGLSHPLLLSCILTAWYTFDKYYSMTDVTSVYAAAIILQAELGQHISPECV
;
A
#
# COMPACT_ATOMS: atom_id res chain seq x y z
N MET A 1 0.52 -21.19 54.66
CA MET A 1 1.06 -21.52 53.32
C MET A 1 -0.04 -21.29 52.29
N THR A 2 -0.03 -20.18 51.56
CA THR A 2 -0.63 -20.07 50.21
C THR A 2 -0.01 -18.87 49.52
N THR A 3 0.78 -19.18 48.51
CA THR A 3 1.72 -18.33 47.78
C THR A 3 0.99 -17.42 46.80
N GLY A 4 1.37 -16.14 46.77
CA GLY A 4 0.87 -15.17 45.81
C GLY A 4 1.39 -15.42 44.39
N ILE A 5 0.49 -15.36 43.41
CA ILE A 5 0.85 -15.35 41.98
C ILE A 5 0.68 -13.92 41.46
N ARG A 6 1.77 -13.15 41.49
CA ARG A 6 1.90 -11.93 40.68
C ARG A 6 2.01 -12.37 39.22
N LYS A 7 0.95 -12.16 38.43
CA LYS A 7 0.98 -12.30 36.98
C LYS A 7 1.87 -11.18 36.42
N SER A 8 3.15 -11.51 36.24
CA SER A 8 4.14 -10.63 35.63
C SER A 8 3.73 -10.41 34.17
N ARG A 9 3.09 -9.25 33.91
CA ARG A 9 3.02 -8.67 32.58
C ARG A 9 4.46 -8.35 32.19
N LYS A 10 5.12 -9.28 31.50
CA LYS A 10 6.33 -8.98 30.73
C LYS A 10 5.91 -8.06 29.58
N THR A 11 5.80 -6.77 29.87
CA THR A 11 5.98 -5.73 28.87
C THR A 11 7.45 -5.80 28.47
N THR A 12 7.77 -6.67 27.52
CA THR A 12 9.11 -6.76 26.96
C THR A 12 9.40 -5.41 26.33
N CYS A 13 10.28 -4.67 27.00
CA CYS A 13 10.74 -3.35 26.64
C CYS A 13 11.32 -3.38 25.22
N LEU A 14 10.78 -2.50 24.37
CA LEU A 14 11.18 -2.19 23.01
C LEU A 14 12.67 -1.77 22.96
N ARG A 15 13.59 -2.71 22.73
CA ARG A 15 15.01 -2.39 22.50
C ARG A 15 15.62 -3.27 21.40
N THR A 16 15.08 -3.14 20.18
CA THR A 16 15.75 -3.52 18.92
C THR A 16 15.40 -2.47 17.86
N THR A 17 15.94 -1.27 18.01
CA THR A 17 15.49 -0.01 17.40
C THR A 17 16.01 0.23 15.97
N GLY A 18 15.91 -0.75 15.06
CA GLY A 18 16.33 -0.51 13.65
C GLY A 18 15.79 -1.47 12.60
N GLU A 19 15.80 -2.77 12.88
CA GLU A 19 15.37 -3.81 11.92
C GLU A 19 13.92 -3.68 11.41
N PRO A 20 12.89 -3.57 12.28
CA PRO A 20 11.51 -3.49 11.81
C PRO A 20 11.21 -2.19 11.05
N TRP A 21 11.83 -1.08 11.45
CA TRP A 21 11.67 0.22 10.80
C TRP A 21 12.30 0.25 9.40
N ARG A 22 13.49 -0.35 9.22
CA ARG A 22 14.09 -0.50 7.88
C ARG A 22 13.22 -1.34 6.95
N ARG A 23 12.65 -2.45 7.45
CA ARG A 23 11.73 -3.29 6.67
C ARG A 23 10.45 -2.56 6.31
N LEU A 24 9.91 -1.76 7.23
CA LEU A 24 8.76 -0.90 6.95
C LEU A 24 9.08 0.17 5.91
N GLN A 25 10.25 0.82 5.98
CA GLN A 25 10.67 1.79 4.97
C GLN A 25 10.80 1.16 3.58
N ILE A 26 11.38 -0.04 3.49
CA ILE A 26 11.46 -0.79 2.23
C ILE A 26 10.05 -1.14 1.72
N PHE A 27 9.14 -1.52 2.62
CA PHE A 27 7.75 -1.80 2.29
C PHE A 27 7.01 -0.56 1.75
N LEU A 28 7.23 0.60 2.37
CA LEU A 28 6.57 1.87 2.04
C LEU A 28 7.18 2.58 0.82
N ARG A 29 8.36 2.18 0.36
CA ARG A 29 9.03 2.84 -0.77
C ARG A 29 8.17 2.91 -2.06
N PRO A 30 7.41 1.86 -2.44
CA PRO A 30 6.47 1.95 -3.56
C PRO A 30 5.29 2.89 -3.29
N PHE A 31 4.84 3.03 -2.04
CA PHE A 31 3.78 3.98 -1.68
C PHE A 31 4.25 5.42 -1.85
N TYR A 32 5.48 5.71 -1.42
CA TYR A 32 6.06 7.03 -1.62
C TYR A 32 6.12 7.40 -3.11
N ARG A 33 6.61 6.48 -3.96
CA ARG A 33 6.61 6.71 -5.41
C ARG A 33 5.20 6.83 -5.97
N ALA A 34 4.29 5.95 -5.56
CA ALA A 34 2.90 6.00 -5.98
C ALA A 34 2.27 7.37 -5.71
N THR A 35 2.49 7.93 -4.53
CA THR A 35 2.00 9.26 -4.17
C THR A 35 2.59 10.35 -5.05
N LEU A 36 3.92 10.36 -5.25
CA LEU A 36 4.57 11.35 -6.13
C LEU A 36 4.07 11.30 -7.58
N GLU A 37 3.74 10.12 -8.09
CA GLU A 37 3.28 9.92 -9.47
C GLU A 37 1.78 10.27 -9.66
N THR A 38 1.05 10.44 -8.55
CA THR A 38 -0.40 10.64 -8.55
C THR A 38 -0.82 11.91 -7.82
N GLU A 39 0.15 12.75 -7.43
CA GLU A 39 -0.09 14.08 -6.88
C GLU A 39 0.06 15.17 -7.96
N GLY A 40 -0.61 16.30 -7.75
CA GLY A 40 -0.56 17.45 -8.66
C GLY A 40 -1.68 17.47 -9.71
N ASP A 41 -1.68 18.53 -10.52
CA ASP A 41 -2.78 18.89 -11.43
C ASP A 41 -2.83 18.03 -12.70
N ILE A 42 -1.72 17.33 -13.00
CA ILE A 42 -1.58 16.43 -14.15
C ILE A 42 -1.87 14.96 -13.79
N ALA A 43 -2.21 14.67 -12.53
CA ALA A 43 -2.49 13.32 -12.08
C ALA A 43 -3.85 12.87 -12.61
N THR A 44 -3.83 11.95 -13.58
CA THR A 44 -5.04 11.40 -14.18
C THR A 44 -5.56 10.20 -13.38
N LEU A 45 -6.87 10.00 -13.43
CA LEU A 45 -7.54 8.93 -12.68
C LEU A 45 -7.06 7.53 -13.10
N ASP A 46 -6.74 7.32 -14.39
CA ASP A 46 -6.17 6.07 -14.89
C ASP A 46 -4.79 5.77 -14.27
N ARG A 47 -3.95 6.80 -14.12
CA ARG A 47 -2.62 6.67 -13.51
C ARG A 47 -2.74 6.32 -12.04
N THR A 48 -3.73 6.89 -11.35
CA THR A 48 -4.05 6.52 -9.96
C THR A 48 -4.44 5.05 -9.85
N VAL A 49 -5.37 4.56 -10.69
CA VAL A 49 -5.79 3.15 -10.68
C VAL A 49 -4.63 2.21 -11.00
N TYR A 50 -3.86 2.51 -12.04
CA TYR A 50 -2.66 1.73 -12.40
C TYR A 50 -1.64 1.66 -11.25
N THR A 51 -1.49 2.77 -10.53
CA THR A 51 -0.59 2.84 -9.38
C THR A 51 -1.12 2.00 -8.21
N MET A 52 -2.44 1.97 -8.00
CA MET A 52 -3.05 1.07 -7.02
C MET A 52 -2.78 -0.42 -7.32
N ASP A 53 -2.75 -0.85 -8.60
CA ASP A 53 -2.36 -2.23 -8.97
C ASP A 53 -0.93 -2.58 -8.55
N ILE A 54 -0.01 -1.62 -8.66
CA ILE A 54 1.37 -1.78 -8.21
C ILE A 54 1.39 -2.01 -6.69
N LEU A 55 0.58 -1.28 -5.94
CA LEU A 55 0.46 -1.42 -4.48
C LEU A 55 -0.12 -2.78 -4.10
N VAL A 56 -1.12 -3.30 -4.82
CA VAL A 56 -1.63 -4.68 -4.63
C VAL A 56 -0.52 -5.71 -4.75
N ARG A 57 0.32 -5.60 -5.79
CA ARG A 57 1.48 -6.50 -5.98
C ARG A 57 2.47 -6.39 -4.83
N GLN A 58 2.71 -5.19 -4.30
CA GLN A 58 3.59 -4.99 -3.16
C GLN A 58 3.04 -5.67 -1.90
N PHE A 59 1.75 -5.53 -1.60
CA PHE A 59 1.12 -6.21 -0.47
C PHE A 59 1.21 -7.73 -0.57
N ARG A 60 0.94 -8.32 -1.74
CA ARG A 60 1.06 -9.78 -1.96
C ARG A 60 2.50 -10.26 -1.72
N ARG A 61 3.48 -9.58 -2.33
CA ARG A 61 4.91 -9.89 -2.13
C ARG A 61 5.33 -9.79 -0.67
N SER A 62 4.80 -8.82 0.08
CA SER A 62 5.12 -8.65 1.50
C SER A 62 4.50 -9.71 2.41
N LYS A 63 3.34 -10.27 2.03
CA LYS A 63 2.75 -11.43 2.69
C LYS A 63 3.57 -12.71 2.43
N GLU A 64 3.94 -12.94 1.17
CA GLU A 64 4.74 -14.11 0.75
C GLU A 64 6.15 -14.11 1.36
N LYS A 65 6.79 -12.94 1.46
CA LYS A 65 8.13 -12.80 2.04
C LYS A 65 8.19 -13.02 3.55
N GLY A 66 7.07 -13.34 4.21
CA GLY A 66 7.02 -13.75 5.60
C GLY A 66 7.73 -12.77 6.52
N LEU A 67 7.13 -11.61 6.78
CA LEU A 67 7.71 -10.65 7.71
C LEU A 67 7.80 -11.30 9.09
N SER A 68 9.03 -11.59 9.49
CA SER A 68 9.37 -12.35 10.71
C SER A 68 8.90 -11.67 12.00
N HIS A 69 8.45 -10.40 11.90
CA HIS A 69 8.05 -9.59 13.04
C HIS A 69 6.51 -9.48 13.13
N PRO A 70 5.88 -10.02 14.19
CA PRO A 70 4.42 -10.12 14.30
C PRO A 70 3.71 -8.76 14.33
N LEU A 71 4.32 -7.71 14.92
CA LEU A 71 3.73 -6.37 14.88
C LEU A 71 3.70 -5.79 13.45
N LEU A 72 4.75 -6.04 12.67
CA LEU A 72 4.83 -5.50 11.30
C LEU A 72 3.84 -6.21 10.39
N LEU A 73 3.69 -7.53 10.57
CA LEU A 73 2.67 -8.31 9.88
C LEU A 73 1.26 -7.80 10.20
N SER A 74 0.94 -7.59 11.48
CA SER A 74 -0.36 -7.03 11.90
C SER A 74 -0.66 -5.67 11.25
N CYS A 75 0.33 -4.76 11.24
CA CYS A 75 0.19 -3.46 10.58
C CYS A 75 -0.08 -3.60 9.07
N ILE A 76 0.65 -4.47 8.37
CA ILE A 76 0.46 -4.66 6.92
C ILE A 76 -0.87 -5.34 6.61
N LEU A 77 -1.32 -6.30 7.42
CA LEU A 77 -2.64 -6.91 7.26
C LEU A 77 -3.76 -5.88 7.45
N THR A 78 -3.61 -5.00 8.45
CA THR A 78 -4.57 -3.91 8.70
C THR A 78 -4.57 -2.90 7.54
N ALA A 79 -3.38 -2.51 7.07
CA ALA A 79 -3.23 -1.62 5.92
C ALA A 79 -3.82 -2.24 4.65
N TRP A 80 -3.61 -3.55 4.43
CA TRP A 80 -4.20 -4.29 3.32
C TRP A 80 -5.72 -4.28 3.39
N TYR A 81 -6.31 -4.57 4.56
CA TYR A 81 -7.77 -4.59 4.72
C TYR A 81 -8.40 -3.24 4.38
N THR A 82 -7.80 -2.14 4.86
CA THR A 82 -8.25 -0.80 4.52
C THR A 82 -8.08 -0.51 3.03
N PHE A 83 -6.92 -0.85 2.45
CA PHE A 83 -6.63 -0.61 1.03
C PHE A 83 -7.58 -1.39 0.11
N ASP A 84 -7.77 -2.68 0.37
CA ASP A 84 -8.63 -3.58 -0.41
C ASP A 84 -10.08 -3.10 -0.45
N LYS A 85 -10.58 -2.54 0.67
CA LYS A 85 -11.90 -1.91 0.71
C LYS A 85 -12.02 -0.77 -0.30
N TYR A 86 -11.07 0.17 -0.33
CA TYR A 86 -11.12 1.29 -1.27
C TYR A 86 -10.84 0.86 -2.71
N TYR A 87 -9.91 -0.08 -2.89
CA TYR A 87 -9.60 -0.64 -4.19
C TYR A 87 -10.80 -1.38 -4.80
N SER A 88 -11.56 -2.15 -4.02
CA SER A 88 -12.78 -2.80 -4.53
C SER A 88 -13.83 -1.82 -5.05
N MET A 89 -13.80 -0.55 -4.61
CA MET A 89 -14.72 0.47 -5.11
C MET A 89 -14.36 0.97 -6.51
N THR A 90 -13.13 0.74 -6.99
CA THR A 90 -12.72 1.14 -8.34
C THR A 90 -13.41 0.29 -9.40
N ASP A 91 -13.64 -0.99 -9.12
CA ASP A 91 -14.27 -1.93 -10.06
C ASP A 91 -15.79 -1.70 -10.20
N VAL A 92 -16.44 -1.13 -9.19
CA VAL A 92 -17.90 -0.89 -9.19
C VAL A 92 -18.29 0.50 -9.67
N THR A 93 -17.34 1.44 -9.72
CA THR A 93 -17.62 2.84 -10.04
C THR A 93 -17.33 3.09 -11.52
N SER A 94 -18.38 3.35 -12.30
CA SER A 94 -18.31 3.55 -13.76
C SER A 94 -17.34 4.66 -14.21
N VAL A 95 -17.08 5.64 -13.33
CA VAL A 95 -16.12 6.73 -13.58
C VAL A 95 -14.70 6.20 -13.84
N TYR A 96 -14.26 5.15 -13.12
CA TYR A 96 -12.93 4.58 -13.35
C TYR A 96 -12.85 3.85 -14.69
N ALA A 97 -13.90 3.08 -15.04
CA ALA A 97 -13.99 2.41 -16.33
C ALA A 97 -13.97 3.44 -17.49
N ALA A 98 -14.74 4.52 -17.36
CA ALA A 98 -14.78 5.60 -18.35
C ALA A 98 -13.42 6.30 -18.49
N ALA A 99 -12.72 6.58 -17.37
CA ALA A 99 -11.40 7.20 -17.42
C ALA A 99 -10.37 6.35 -18.15
N ILE A 100 -10.37 5.03 -17.92
CA ILE A 100 -9.48 4.09 -18.62
C ILE A 100 -9.77 4.08 -20.13
N ILE A 101 -11.05 4.04 -20.51
CA ILE A 101 -11.46 4.07 -21.93
C ILE A 101 -11.05 5.39 -22.58
N LEU A 102 -11.37 6.53 -21.94
CA LEU A 102 -11.02 7.86 -22.45
C LEU A 102 -9.51 8.03 -22.65
N GLN A 103 -8.69 7.52 -21.72
CA GLN A 103 -7.23 7.59 -21.86
C GLN A 103 -6.71 6.72 -23.01
N ALA A 104 -7.30 5.54 -23.24
CA ALA A 104 -6.92 4.67 -24.35
C ALA A 104 -7.21 5.33 -25.71
N GLU A 105 -8.35 6.01 -25.84
CA GLU A 105 -8.75 6.72 -27.07
C GLU A 105 -7.91 7.99 -27.28
N LEU A 106 -7.64 8.76 -26.21
CA LEU A 106 -6.78 9.96 -26.29
C LEU A 106 -5.33 9.62 -26.63
N GLY A 107 -4.82 8.47 -26.20
CA GLY A 107 -3.48 7.99 -26.53
C GLY A 107 -3.28 7.60 -28.00
N GLN A 108 -4.35 7.39 -28.78
CA GLN A 108 -4.26 7.12 -30.22
C GLN A 108 -4.30 8.37 -31.10
N HIS A 109 -4.58 9.56 -30.52
CA HIS A 109 -4.66 10.83 -31.25
C HIS A 109 -3.63 11.87 -30.79
N ILE A 110 -2.54 11.46 -30.13
CA ILE A 110 -1.42 12.36 -29.83
C ILE A 110 -0.28 12.04 -30.81
N SER A 111 -0.30 12.77 -31.92
CA SER A 111 0.87 12.99 -32.77
C SER A 111 2.02 13.57 -31.93
N PRO A 112 3.30 13.28 -32.23
CA PRO A 112 4.44 13.75 -31.46
C PRO A 112 4.69 15.24 -31.73
N GLU A 113 3.89 16.11 -31.14
CA GLU A 113 4.26 17.51 -30.97
C GLU A 113 3.96 17.90 -29.52
N CYS A 114 5.00 17.79 -28.69
CA CYS A 114 5.38 18.75 -27.66
C CYS A 114 6.60 18.18 -26.92
N VAL A 115 7.77 18.54 -27.46
CA VAL A 115 9.07 18.58 -26.74
C VAL A 115 9.00 19.59 -25.61
#